data_AF-A0A2V3Y8C2-F1
#
_entry.id   AF-A0A2V3Y8C2-F1
#
_cell.length_a   1.000
_cell.length_b   1.000
_cell.length_c   1.000
_cell.angle_alpha   90.00
_cell.angle_beta   90.00
_cell.angle_gamma   90.00
#
_symmetry.space_group_name_H-M   'P 1'
#
loop_
_entity.id
_entity.type
_entity.pdbx_description
1 polymer ?
#
loop_
_entity_poly.entity_id
_entity_poly.type
_entity_poly.pdbx_seq_one_letter_code
_entity_poly.pdbx_strand_id
1 'polypeptide(L)'
;MNVITAEIVLNEEGLNTIRYHAKNAGNAQLIVVVPSGAAVNMGTFYVMDARGDGTIDGGWIQENDQWKYKKGDGSFLSSAWLMDKGKRYYFGEDGVMAVNQWLKGWFCWYYAGPDGAMMTNTVTSDGYELDDTGAYYDPTMSD
;
A
#
# COMPACT_ATOMS: atom_id res chain seq x y z
N MET A 1 5.96 25.75 -12.90
CA MET A 1 4.87 25.66 -11.90
C MET A 1 5.53 25.36 -10.56
N ASN A 2 5.37 26.22 -9.56
CA ASN A 2 6.02 26.02 -8.26
C ASN A 2 5.43 24.77 -7.59
N VAL A 3 6.30 23.81 -7.24
CA VAL A 3 5.89 22.53 -6.66
C VAL A 3 5.64 22.66 -5.14
N ILE A 4 6.31 23.62 -4.49
CA ILE A 4 6.36 23.78 -3.03
C ILE A 4 6.35 25.27 -2.65
N THR A 5 5.58 25.63 -1.63
CA THR A 5 5.70 26.91 -0.89
C THR A 5 6.27 26.64 0.51
N ALA A 6 7.03 27.57 1.08
CA ALA A 6 7.60 27.42 2.42
C ALA A 6 7.27 28.63 3.29
N GLU A 7 7.03 28.41 4.57
CA GLU A 7 6.86 29.45 5.59
C GLU A 7 7.80 29.21 6.77
N ILE A 8 8.27 30.31 7.39
CA ILE A 8 9.04 30.25 8.63
C ILE A 8 8.06 30.43 9.78
N VAL A 9 8.03 29.46 10.69
CA VAL A 9 7.15 29.44 11.86
C VAL A 9 8.00 29.26 13.11
N LEU A 10 7.74 30.05 14.15
CA LEU A 10 8.32 29.83 15.48
C LEU A 10 7.61 28.66 16.16
N ASN A 11 8.36 27.68 16.66
CA ASN A 11 7.81 26.59 17.48
C ASN A 11 7.68 27.01 18.96
N GLU A 12 7.13 26.11 19.78
CA GLU A 12 6.91 26.34 21.22
C GLU A 12 8.21 26.58 22.02
N GLU A 13 9.36 26.20 21.46
CA GLU A 13 10.69 26.38 22.04
C GLU A 13 11.38 27.68 21.55
N GLY A 14 10.72 28.47 20.70
CA GLY A 14 11.28 29.70 20.13
C GLY A 14 12.27 29.48 18.98
N LEU A 15 12.31 28.29 18.40
CA LEU A 15 13.11 27.97 17.22
C LEU A 15 12.35 28.29 15.94
N ASN A 16 13.06 28.91 14.98
CA ASN A 16 12.55 29.06 13.61
C ASN A 16 12.51 27.68 12.93
N THR A 17 11.31 27.25 12.56
CA THR A 17 11.06 26.04 11.78
C THR A 17 10.62 26.41 10.37
N ILE A 18 11.00 25.63 9.36
CA ILE A 18 10.52 25.82 7.99
C ILE A 18 9.44 24.78 7.74
N ARG A 19 8.22 25.23 7.45
CA ARG A 19 7.11 24.36 7.02
C ARG A 19 6.94 24.45 5.52
N TYR A 20 6.86 23.29 4.87
CA TYR A 20 6.68 23.18 3.43
C TYR A 20 5.26 22.73 3.12
N HIS A 21 4.64 23.36 2.12
CA HIS A 21 3.35 22.98 1.57
C HIS A 21 3.56 22.66 0.10
N ALA A 22 3.44 21.39 -0.29
CA ALA A 22 3.53 20.99 -1.68
C ALA A 22 2.15 20.93 -2.32
N LYS A 23 2.04 21.39 -3.56
CA LYS A 23 0.79 21.29 -4.33
C LYS A 23 0.60 19.92 -4.95
N ASN A 24 1.69 19.20 -5.22
CA ASN A 24 1.73 17.84 -5.75
C ASN A 24 2.97 17.12 -5.19
N ALA A 25 2.94 15.78 -5.17
CA ALA A 25 4.11 15.00 -4.84
C ALA A 25 5.28 15.22 -5.81
N GLY A 26 6.52 15.16 -5.33
CA GLY A 26 7.70 15.36 -6.17
C GLY A 26 9.03 15.44 -5.42
N ASN A 27 10.13 15.35 -6.18
CA ASN A 27 11.50 15.51 -5.66
C ASN A 27 11.77 16.98 -5.30
N ALA A 28 12.43 17.19 -4.16
CA ALA A 28 12.82 18.49 -3.66
C ALA A 28 14.22 18.46 -3.06
N GLN A 29 14.87 19.62 -3.00
CA GLN A 29 16.16 19.79 -2.34
C GLN A 29 16.12 21.03 -1.45
N LEU A 30 16.66 20.92 -0.24
CA LEU A 30 16.79 22.03 0.68
C LEU A 30 18.21 22.58 0.64
N ILE A 31 18.33 23.87 0.30
CA ILE A 31 19.60 24.60 0.30
C ILE A 31 19.41 25.86 1.15
N VAL A 32 20.26 26.04 2.16
CA VAL A 32 20.31 27.26 2.95
C VAL A 32 21.47 28.11 2.45
N VAL A 33 21.17 29.32 1.96
CA VAL A 33 22.16 30.29 1.50
C VAL A 33 22.21 31.45 2.48
N VAL A 34 23.41 31.79 2.94
CA VAL A 34 23.64 32.93 3.85
C VAL A 34 24.03 34.19 3.07
N PRO A 35 23.95 35.41 3.65
CA PRO A 35 24.24 36.67 2.95
C PRO A 35 25.62 36.76 2.31
N SER A 36 26.60 36.01 2.83
CA SER A 36 27.94 35.91 2.24
C SER A 36 27.98 35.10 0.93
N GLY A 37 26.87 34.48 0.53
CA GLY A 37 26.77 33.61 -0.64
C GLY A 37 27.17 32.15 -0.37
N ALA A 38 27.63 31.81 0.84
CA ALA A 38 27.88 30.42 1.21
C ALA A 38 26.55 29.63 1.29
N ALA A 39 26.56 28.39 0.84
CA ALA A 39 25.39 27.53 0.81
C ALA A 39 25.65 26.18 1.51
N VAL A 40 24.69 25.71 2.29
CA VAL A 40 24.67 24.36 2.89
C VAL A 40 23.54 23.57 2.25
N ASN A 41 23.88 22.44 1.63
CA ASN A 41 22.90 21.47 1.15
C ASN A 41 22.46 20.58 2.31
N MET A 42 21.18 20.65 2.67
CA MET A 42 20.61 19.90 3.78
C MET A 42 20.02 18.55 3.35
N GLY A 43 20.19 18.18 2.07
CA GLY A 43 19.77 16.92 1.50
C GLY A 43 18.67 17.07 0.44
N THR A 44 18.48 15.98 -0.30
CA THR A 44 17.37 15.77 -1.22
C THR A 44 16.29 14.98 -0.48
N PHE A 45 15.03 15.38 -0.62
CA PHE A 45 13.88 14.72 -0.01
C PHE A 45 12.72 14.62 -1.02
N TYR A 46 11.81 13.67 -0.79
CA TYR A 46 10.61 13.52 -1.60
C TYR A 46 9.42 14.06 -0.81
N VAL A 47 8.69 15.02 -1.37
CA VAL A 47 7.47 15.52 -0.75
C VAL A 47 6.30 14.65 -1.21
N MET A 48 5.55 14.11 -0.27
CA MET A 48 4.33 13.34 -0.50
C MET A 48 3.12 14.15 -0.05
N ASP A 49 1.99 13.95 -0.72
CA ASP A 49 0.70 14.47 -0.25
C ASP A 49 0.27 13.62 0.94
N ALA A 50 0.38 14.18 2.15
CA ALA A 50 -0.15 13.57 3.35
C ALA A 50 -1.53 14.15 3.58
N ARG A 51 -2.57 13.31 3.66
CA ARG A 51 -3.84 13.77 4.24
C ARG A 51 -3.54 14.24 5.67
N GLY A 52 -4.25 15.28 6.11
CA GLY A 52 -3.94 16.10 7.29
C GLY A 52 -3.88 15.38 8.66
N ASP A 53 -3.91 14.06 8.70
CA ASP A 53 -3.65 13.22 9.88
C ASP A 53 -2.26 12.53 9.86
N GLY A 54 -1.44 12.79 8.85
CA GLY A 54 -0.11 12.18 8.72
C GLY A 54 -0.13 10.73 8.21
N THR A 55 -1.28 10.24 7.76
CA THR A 55 -1.36 8.96 7.04
C THR A 55 -0.94 9.14 5.58
N ILE A 56 -0.07 8.26 5.12
CA ILE A 56 0.32 8.16 3.72
C ILE A 56 -0.87 7.48 3.02
N ASP A 57 -1.31 7.91 1.83
CA ASP A 57 -2.37 7.20 1.11
C ASP A 57 -1.93 5.74 0.88
N GLY A 58 -2.60 4.80 1.55
CA GLY A 58 -2.46 3.38 1.28
C GLY A 58 -3.05 3.03 -0.08
N GLY A 59 -2.64 1.91 -0.66
CA GLY A 59 -3.18 1.49 -1.94
C GLY A 59 -2.40 0.39 -2.64
N TRP A 60 -2.90 0.05 -3.82
CA TRP A 60 -2.29 -0.93 -4.70
C TRP A 60 -0.97 -0.42 -5.30
N ILE A 61 0.06 -1.24 -5.18
CA ILE A 61 1.39 -1.00 -5.74
C ILE A 61 1.76 -2.21 -6.61
N GLN A 62 2.29 -1.96 -7.81
CA GLN A 62 2.83 -3.02 -8.66
C GLN A 62 4.36 -2.89 -8.74
N GLU A 63 5.07 -3.93 -8.34
CA GLU A 63 6.53 -4.03 -8.34
C GLU A 63 6.93 -5.35 -9.01
N ASN A 64 7.80 -5.32 -10.02
CA ASN A 64 8.27 -6.53 -10.72
C ASN A 64 7.12 -7.46 -11.18
N ASP A 65 6.07 -6.87 -11.76
CA ASP A 65 4.84 -7.55 -12.18
C ASP A 65 4.02 -8.22 -11.05
N GLN A 66 4.38 -7.98 -9.79
CA GLN A 66 3.68 -8.47 -8.61
C GLN A 66 2.90 -7.33 -7.95
N TRP A 67 1.67 -7.60 -7.53
CA TRP A 67 0.85 -6.65 -6.79
C TRP A 67 1.07 -6.77 -5.30
N LYS A 68 1.18 -5.63 -4.62
CA LYS A 68 1.22 -5.50 -3.16
C LYS A 68 0.21 -4.42 -2.74
N TYR A 69 -0.15 -4.41 -1.46
CA TYR A 69 -0.99 -3.36 -0.90
C TYR A 69 -0.26 -2.62 0.20
N LYS A 70 0.03 -1.34 -0.03
CA LYS A 70 0.66 -0.46 0.95
C LYS A 70 -0.41 0.06 1.91
N LYS A 71 -0.18 -0.11 3.21
CA LYS A 71 -1.02 0.43 4.27
C LYS A 71 -0.70 1.91 4.49
N GLY A 72 -1.61 2.62 5.17
CA GLY A 72 -1.43 4.05 5.41
C GLY A 72 -0.29 4.41 6.37
N ASP A 73 0.25 3.43 7.08
CA ASP A 73 1.46 3.51 7.90
C ASP A 73 2.76 3.34 7.09
N GLY A 74 2.65 3.12 5.77
CA GLY A 74 3.77 2.93 4.87
C GLY A 74 4.27 1.49 4.72
N SER A 75 3.83 0.57 5.57
CA SER A 75 4.18 -0.85 5.47
C SER A 75 3.26 -1.60 4.50
N PHE A 76 3.59 -2.84 4.14
CA PHE A 76 2.77 -3.66 3.24
C PHE A 76 1.86 -4.61 4.01
N LEU A 77 0.70 -4.92 3.44
CA LEU A 77 -0.18 -5.97 3.91
C LEU A 77 0.46 -7.34 3.59
N SER A 78 0.49 -8.25 4.56
CA SER A 78 1.05 -9.60 4.40
C SER A 78 0.29 -10.61 5.26
N SER A 79 0.25 -11.86 4.81
CA SER A 79 -0.51 -12.98 5.42
C SER A 79 -1.94 -12.59 5.81
N ALA A 80 -2.61 -11.83 4.95
CA ALA A 80 -3.88 -11.19 5.28
C ALA A 80 -4.77 -10.97 4.06
N TRP A 81 -6.07 -10.88 4.34
CA TRP A 81 -7.10 -10.55 3.37
C TRP A 81 -7.35 -9.05 3.29
N LEU A 82 -7.63 -8.56 2.07
CA LEU A 82 -8.10 -7.22 1.78
C LEU A 82 -9.47 -7.32 1.11
N MET A 83 -10.42 -6.51 1.55
CA MET A 83 -11.65 -6.23 0.80
C MET A 83 -11.48 -4.90 0.06
N ASP A 84 -11.49 -4.93 -1.27
CA ASP A 84 -11.46 -3.73 -2.10
C ASP A 84 -12.56 -3.82 -3.16
N LYS A 85 -13.41 -2.79 -3.23
CA LYS A 85 -14.52 -2.68 -4.19
C LYS A 85 -15.41 -3.94 -4.29
N GLY A 86 -15.66 -4.59 -3.15
CA GLY A 86 -16.50 -5.79 -3.07
C GLY A 86 -15.81 -7.09 -3.49
N LYS A 87 -14.51 -7.06 -3.79
CA LYS A 87 -13.69 -8.24 -4.07
C LYS A 87 -12.72 -8.49 -2.91
N ARG A 88 -12.45 -9.77 -2.63
CA ARG A 88 -11.46 -10.18 -1.63
C ARG A 88 -10.17 -10.59 -2.29
N TYR A 89 -9.05 -10.15 -1.74
CA TYR A 89 -7.70 -10.44 -2.20
C TYR A 89 -6.87 -10.94 -1.03
N TYR A 90 -6.00 -11.92 -1.25
CA TYR A 90 -5.10 -12.42 -0.22
C TYR A 90 -3.65 -12.03 -0.54
N PHE A 91 -2.90 -11.63 0.49
CA PHE A 91 -1.49 -11.32 0.38
C PHE A 91 -0.68 -12.36 1.15
N GLY A 92 0.33 -12.93 0.49
CA GLY A 92 1.26 -13.87 1.10
C GLY A 92 2.15 -13.24 2.17
N GLU A 93 3.01 -14.04 2.77
CA GLU A 93 3.95 -13.59 3.81
C GLU A 93 4.94 -12.53 3.28
N ASP A 94 5.30 -12.64 2.00
CA ASP A 94 6.12 -11.67 1.26
C ASP A 94 5.37 -10.39 0.86
N GLY A 95 4.08 -10.31 1.19
CA GLY A 95 3.19 -9.21 0.87
C GLY A 95 2.74 -9.16 -0.59
N VAL A 96 2.96 -10.23 -1.37
CA VAL A 96 2.52 -10.34 -2.76
C VAL A 96 1.10 -10.88 -2.81
N MET A 97 0.26 -10.27 -3.65
CA MET A 97 -1.10 -10.70 -3.92
C MET A 97 -1.11 -12.09 -4.57
N ALA A 98 -1.90 -13.00 -4.01
CA ALA A 98 -2.13 -14.31 -4.60
C ALA A 98 -2.89 -14.20 -5.92
N VAL A 99 -2.42 -14.94 -6.93
CA VAL A 99 -3.02 -15.06 -8.26
C VAL A 99 -2.95 -16.53 -8.70
N ASN A 100 -4.02 -17.04 -9.29
CA ASN A 100 -4.14 -18.41 -9.84
C ASN A 100 -3.65 -19.50 -8.87
N GLN A 101 -4.06 -19.45 -7.61
CA GLN A 101 -3.60 -20.40 -6.61
C GLN A 101 -4.61 -20.67 -5.50
N TRP A 102 -4.46 -21.84 -4.89
CA TRP A 102 -5.19 -22.27 -3.71
C TRP A 102 -4.69 -21.56 -2.44
N LEU A 103 -5.64 -21.17 -1.60
CA LEU A 103 -5.43 -20.47 -0.34
C LEU A 103 -5.99 -21.32 0.79
N LYS A 104 -5.12 -21.71 1.72
CA LYS A 104 -5.50 -22.58 2.84
C LYS A 104 -6.17 -21.77 3.95
N GLY A 105 -7.45 -22.04 4.20
CA GLY A 105 -8.15 -21.64 5.41
C GLY A 105 -8.00 -22.68 6.52
N TRP A 106 -8.68 -22.44 7.65
CA TRP A 106 -8.60 -23.34 8.81
C TRP A 106 -9.30 -24.69 8.55
N PHE A 107 -10.49 -24.66 7.93
CA PHE A 107 -11.33 -25.83 7.67
C PHE A 107 -11.72 -26.00 6.19
N CYS A 108 -11.29 -25.07 5.34
CA CYS A 108 -11.68 -25.01 3.94
C CYS A 108 -10.56 -24.37 3.13
N TRP A 109 -10.66 -24.51 1.82
CA TRP A 109 -9.78 -23.86 0.87
C TRP A 109 -10.53 -22.79 0.08
N TYR A 110 -9.80 -21.78 -0.37
CA TYR A 110 -10.30 -20.76 -1.30
C TYR A 110 -9.39 -20.74 -2.52
N TYR A 111 -9.82 -20.09 -3.60
CA TYR A 111 -9.00 -19.94 -4.79
C TYR A 111 -8.91 -18.47 -5.22
N ALA A 112 -7.69 -17.98 -5.44
CA ALA A 112 -7.47 -16.68 -6.07
C ALA A 112 -7.45 -16.84 -7.59
N GLY A 113 -8.32 -16.12 -8.30
CA GLY A 113 -8.42 -16.16 -9.75
C GLY A 113 -7.29 -15.40 -10.47
N PRO A 114 -7.40 -15.26 -11.81
CA PRO A 114 -6.39 -14.57 -12.62
C PRO A 114 -6.23 -13.09 -12.34
N ASP A 115 -7.27 -12.42 -11.83
CA ASP A 115 -7.22 -11.02 -11.38
C ASP A 115 -6.85 -10.89 -9.88
N GLY A 116 -6.50 -12.01 -9.24
CA GLY A 116 -6.19 -12.12 -7.82
C GLY A 116 -7.40 -12.08 -6.89
N ALA A 117 -8.60 -11.85 -7.41
CA ALA A 117 -9.80 -11.87 -6.60
C ALA A 117 -10.15 -13.31 -6.21
N MET A 118 -10.61 -13.48 -4.98
CA MET A 118 -11.15 -14.75 -4.50
C MET A 118 -12.36 -15.14 -5.35
N MET A 119 -12.32 -16.34 -5.91
CA MET A 119 -13.42 -16.91 -6.67
C MET A 119 -14.52 -17.39 -5.72
N THR A 120 -15.79 -17.19 -6.10
CA THR A 120 -16.98 -17.59 -5.34
C THR A 120 -18.05 -18.09 -6.30
N ASN A 121 -18.86 -19.07 -5.89
CA ASN A 121 -20.00 -19.61 -6.63
C ASN A 121 -19.63 -19.97 -8.09
N THR A 122 -18.53 -20.71 -8.25
CA THR A 122 -17.94 -20.99 -9.56
C THR A 122 -17.04 -22.21 -9.49
N VAL A 123 -16.49 -22.62 -10.64
CA VAL A 123 -15.53 -23.72 -10.76
C VAL A 123 -14.15 -23.16 -11.09
N THR A 124 -13.13 -23.61 -10.36
CA THR A 124 -11.73 -23.25 -10.61
C THR A 124 -11.25 -23.81 -11.95
N SER A 125 -10.15 -23.29 -12.49
CA SER A 125 -9.59 -23.77 -13.76
C SER A 125 -9.14 -25.24 -13.74
N ASP A 126 -8.83 -25.76 -12.55
CA ASP A 126 -8.49 -27.17 -12.29
C ASP A 126 -9.71 -28.04 -11.90
N GLY A 127 -10.93 -27.49 -11.95
CA GLY A 127 -12.18 -28.26 -11.93
C GLY A 127 -12.86 -28.42 -10.57
N TYR A 128 -12.49 -27.64 -9.55
CA TYR A 128 -13.10 -27.71 -8.22
C TYR A 128 -14.20 -26.66 -8.06
N GLU A 129 -15.35 -27.08 -7.52
CA GLU A 129 -16.49 -26.21 -7.27
C GLU A 129 -16.33 -25.46 -5.94
N LEU A 130 -16.53 -24.14 -5.98
CA LEU A 130 -16.51 -23.25 -4.83
C LEU A 130 -17.94 -22.79 -4.51
N ASP A 131 -18.32 -22.84 -3.24
CA ASP A 131 -19.65 -22.41 -2.80
C ASP A 131 -19.83 -20.88 -2.86
N ASP A 132 -20.99 -20.38 -2.42
CA ASP A 132 -21.32 -18.95 -2.43
C ASP A 132 -20.42 -18.08 -1.52
N THR A 133 -19.74 -18.71 -0.56
CA THR A 133 -18.70 -18.08 0.27
C THR A 133 -17.30 -18.17 -0.34
N GLY A 134 -17.16 -18.96 -1.42
CA GLY A 134 -15.90 -19.28 -2.08
C GLY A 134 -15.13 -20.44 -1.46
N ALA A 135 -15.74 -21.13 -0.50
CA ALA A 135 -15.11 -22.26 0.17
C ALA A 135 -15.20 -23.52 -0.70
N TYR A 136 -14.08 -24.23 -0.74
CA TYR A 136 -13.99 -25.62 -1.14
C TYR A 136 -13.78 -26.47 0.11
N TYR A 137 -14.67 -27.45 0.30
CA TYR A 137 -14.54 -28.47 1.32
C TYR A 137 -14.06 -29.75 0.64
N ASP A 138 -12.85 -30.19 0.99
CA ASP A 138 -12.32 -31.44 0.48
C ASP A 138 -13.18 -32.59 1.02
N PRO A 139 -13.89 -33.35 0.15
CA PRO A 139 -14.75 -34.44 0.60
C PRO A 139 -13.98 -35.58 1.28
N THR A 140 -12.66 -35.62 1.13
CA THR A 140 -11.79 -36.61 1.78
C THR A 140 -11.33 -36.19 3.18
N MET A 141 -11.61 -34.95 3.60
CA MET A 141 -11.34 -34.43 4.94
C MET A 141 -12.51 -34.65 5.93
N SER A 142 -13.40 -35.61 5.68
CA SER A 142 -14.38 -36.02 6.68
C SER A 142 -13.70 -36.63 7.90
N ASP A 143 -14.01 -36.12 9.10
CA ASP A 143 -13.63 -36.69 10.40
C ASP A 143 -13.94 -38.19 10.51
#